data_AF-A0A550GTM8-F1
#
_entry.id   AF-A0A550GTM8-F1
#
_cell.length_a   1.000
_cell.length_b   1.000
_cell.length_c   1.000
_cell.angle_alpha   90.00
_cell.angle_beta   90.00
_cell.angle_gamma   90.00
#
_symmetry.space_group_name_H-M   'P 1'
#
loop_
_entity.id
_entity.type
_entity.pdbx_description
1 polymer ?
#
loop_
_entity_poly.entity_id
_entity_poly.type
_entity_poly.pdbx_seq_one_letter_code
_entity_poly.pdbx_strand_id
1 'polypeptide(L)' 'MGAWEKVEMCEFKVWLGDEKVAEDVIYAKVEGKRVTLRDVLGMPVVVEDARIAEVDVSSTRLVLEKVG' A
#
# COMPACT_ATOMS: atom_id res chain seq x y z
N MET A 1 -15.83 -5.01 -30.66
CA MET A 1 -15.40 -5.76 -29.47
C MET A 1 -14.40 -4.89 -28.74
N GLY A 2 -14.83 -4.24 -27.65
CA GLY A 2 -13.96 -3.34 -26.89
C GLY A 2 -12.82 -4.13 -26.27
N ALA A 3 -11.59 -3.73 -26.53
CA ALA A 3 -10.45 -4.19 -25.78
C ALA A 3 -10.56 -3.62 -24.37
N TRP A 4 -11.22 -4.38 -23.49
CA TRP A 4 -10.95 -4.31 -22.05
C TRP A 4 -9.61 -5.01 -21.88
N GLU A 5 -8.56 -4.31 -22.31
CA GLU A 5 -7.19 -4.67 -22.05
C GLU A 5 -7.09 -4.71 -20.52
N LYS A 6 -6.82 -5.91 -19.98
CA LYS A 6 -6.74 -6.19 -18.54
C LYS A 6 -6.15 -4.98 -17.84
N VAL A 7 -6.95 -4.32 -16.99
CA VAL A 7 -6.38 -3.42 -15.99
C VAL A 7 -5.68 -4.35 -15.02
N GLU A 8 -4.42 -4.68 -15.32
CA GLU A 8 -3.52 -5.35 -14.39
C GLU A 8 -3.32 -4.35 -13.25
N MET A 9 -4.14 -4.47 -12.21
CA MET A 9 -3.92 -3.75 -10.98
C MET A 9 -2.65 -4.31 -10.36
N CYS A 10 -1.70 -3.44 -10.06
CA CYS A 10 -0.52 -3.79 -9.30
C CYS A 10 -0.87 -3.67 -7.82
N GLU A 11 -1.04 -4.80 -7.15
CA GLU A 11 -1.20 -4.87 -5.70
C GLU A 11 0.15 -4.92 -4.98
N PHE A 12 0.21 -4.40 -3.75
CA PHE A 12 1.43 -4.29 -2.97
C PHE A 12 1.35 -5.10 -1.67
N LYS A 13 2.49 -5.70 -1.29
CA LYS A 13 2.76 -6.12 0.09
C LYS A 13 3.34 -4.95 0.85
N VAL A 14 2.72 -4.61 1.98
CA VAL A 14 3.11 -3.45 2.79
C VAL A 14 3.87 -3.90 4.02
N TRP A 15 5.04 -3.29 4.22
CA TRP A 15 5.95 -3.57 5.32
C TRP A 15 6.08 -2.36 6.23
N LEU A 16 6.14 -2.56 7.54
CA LEU A 16 6.51 -1.53 8.51
C LEU A 16 7.80 -1.99 9.20
N GLY A 17 8.94 -1.43 8.79
CA GLY A 17 10.24 -2.06 9.05
C GLY A 17 10.30 -3.46 8.42
N ASP A 18 10.51 -4.48 9.25
CA ASP A 18 10.59 -5.89 8.82
C ASP A 18 9.26 -6.66 8.96
N GLU A 19 8.20 -6.02 9.48
CA GLU A 19 6.89 -6.64 9.68
C GLU A 19 5.97 -6.41 8.47
N LYS A 20 5.40 -7.48 7.89
CA LYS A 20 4.35 -7.35 6.86
C LYS A 20 3.02 -7.01 7.54
N VAL A 21 2.51 -5.81 7.32
CA VAL A 21 1.31 -5.28 7.98
C VAL A 21 0.05 -5.29 7.12
N ALA A 22 0.20 -5.38 5.79
CA ALA A 22 -0.92 -5.55 4.87
C ALA A 22 -0.48 -6.24 3.57
N GLU A 23 -1.43 -6.81 2.84
CA GLU A 23 -1.25 -7.38 1.51
C GLU A 23 -2.43 -7.04 0.61
N ASP A 24 -2.29 -7.33 -0.68
CA ASP A 24 -3.25 -7.00 -1.72
C ASP A 24 -3.65 -5.50 -1.73
N VAL A 25 -2.72 -4.62 -1.35
CA VAL A 25 -2.96 -3.17 -1.23
C VAL A 25 -2.86 -2.49 -2.59
N ILE A 26 -3.90 -1.75 -2.97
CA ILE A 26 -3.98 -1.03 -4.25
C ILE A 26 -4.00 0.50 -4.07
N TYR A 27 -3.98 0.97 -2.84
CA TYR A 27 -4.07 2.39 -2.52
C TYR A 27 -3.39 2.68 -1.19
N ALA A 28 -2.66 3.79 -1.14
CA ALA A 28 -2.11 4.35 0.08
C ALA A 28 -2.33 5.87 0.08
N LYS A 29 -2.77 6.42 1.22
CA LYS A 29 -2.93 7.86 1.44
C LYS A 29 -2.23 8.24 2.73
N VAL A 30 -1.46 9.33 2.68
CA VAL A 30 -0.86 9.93 3.88
C VAL A 30 -1.66 11.16 4.27
N GLU A 31 -2.06 11.23 5.54
CA GLU A 31 -2.72 12.39 6.16
C GLU A 31 -2.02 12.70 7.49
N GLY A 32 -1.05 13.62 7.44
CA GLY A 32 -0.17 13.89 8.59
C GLY A 32 0.74 12.69 8.86
N LYS A 33 0.62 12.10 10.07
CA LYS A 33 1.34 10.88 10.48
C LYS A 33 0.50 9.60 10.32
N ARG A 34 -0.68 9.69 9.69
CA ARG A 34 -1.55 8.53 9.42
C ARG A 34 -1.36 8.07 7.99
N VAL A 35 -1.18 6.77 7.80
CA VAL A 35 -1.23 6.12 6.48
C VAL A 35 -2.47 5.24 6.40
N THR A 36 -3.36 5.56 5.47
CA THR A 36 -4.54 4.73 5.16
C THR A 36 -4.26 3.92 3.90
N LEU A 37 -4.22 2.61 4.05
CA LEU A 37 -4.10 1.63 2.98
C LEU A 37 -5.50 1.12 2.61
N ARG A 38 -5.69 0.65 1.38
CA ARG A 38 -6.91 -0.05 0.98
C ARG A 38 -6.59 -1.24 0.07
N ASP A 39 -7.17 -2.38 0.40
CA ASP A 39 -6.99 -3.62 -0.35
C ASP A 39 -7.88 -3.71 -1.60
N VAL A 40 -7.71 -4.78 -2.38
CA VAL A 40 -8.52 -5.09 -3.58
C VAL A 40 -10.02 -5.27 -3.29
N LEU A 41 -10.41 -5.57 -2.04
CA LEU A 41 -11.81 -5.67 -1.63
C LEU A 41 -12.38 -4.32 -1.17
N GLY A 42 -11.56 -3.28 -1.12
CA GLY A 42 -11.93 -1.95 -0.67
C GLY A 42 -11.85 -1.76 0.85
N MET A 43 -11.31 -2.73 1.60
CA MET A 43 -11.19 -2.66 3.05
C MET A 43 -10.02 -1.76 3.47
N PRO A 44 -10.23 -0.84 4.42
CA PRO A 44 -9.17 0.05 4.88
C PRO A 44 -8.30 -0.62 5.95
N VAL A 45 -6.98 -0.37 5.88
CA VAL A 45 -6.02 -0.64 6.96
C VAL A 45 -5.34 0.67 7.33
N VAL A 46 -5.41 1.06 8.60
CA VAL A 46 -4.84 2.33 9.07
C VAL A 46 -3.59 2.06 9.89
N VAL A 47 -2.49 2.73 9.52
CA VAL A 47 -1.22 2.70 10.24
C VAL A 47 -0.94 4.11 10.77
N GLU A 48 -1.00 4.25 12.10
CA GLU A 48 -0.68 5.49 12.79
C GLU A 48 0.83 5.64 13.02
N ASP A 49 1.26 6.89 13.20
CA ASP A 49 2.64 7.30 13.40
C ASP A 49 3.58 6.72 12.33
N ALA A 50 3.17 6.80 11.07
CA ALA A 50 3.89 6.24 9.94
C ALA A 50 3.99 7.19 8.74
N ARG A 51 5.00 6.96 7.91
CA ARG A 51 5.19 7.57 6.59
C ARG A 51 5.50 6.51 5.54
N ILE A 52 5.27 6.82 4.27
CA ILE A 52 5.75 6.00 3.16
C ILE A 52 7.25 6.28 2.97
N ALA A 53 8.07 5.24 3.05
CA ALA A 53 9.53 5.31 2.89
C ALA A 53 9.97 4.91 1.48
N GLU A 54 9.38 3.85 0.93
CA GLU A 54 9.71 3.34 -0.41
C GLU A 54 8.46 2.77 -1.08
N VAL A 55 8.37 2.94 -2.40
CA VAL A 55 7.43 2.23 -3.26
C VAL A 55 8.24 1.61 -4.39
N ASP A 56 8.37 0.29 -4.38
CA ASP A 56 9.01 -0.49 -5.44
C ASP A 56 7.92 -1.26 -6.21
N VAL A 57 7.57 -0.73 -7.38
CA VAL A 57 6.56 -1.32 -8.27
C VAL A 57 7.06 -2.62 -8.87
N SER A 58 8.36 -2.74 -9.15
CA SER A 58 8.93 -3.93 -9.79
C SER A 58 8.87 -5.17 -8.90
N SER A 59 9.00 -4.98 -7.57
CA SER A 59 8.87 -6.05 -6.58
C SER A 59 7.53 -6.06 -5.83
N THR A 60 6.58 -5.22 -6.25
CA THR A 60 5.26 -5.04 -5.62
C THR A 60 5.34 -4.81 -4.10
N ARG A 61 6.30 -3.98 -3.68
CA ARG A 61 6.65 -3.72 -2.29
C ARG A 61 6.43 -2.26 -1.91
N LEU A 62 5.70 -2.04 -0.81
CA LEU A 62 5.53 -0.72 -0.19
C LEU A 62 6.11 -0.78 1.23
N VAL A 63 6.96 0.18 1.56
CA VAL A 63 7.59 0.26 2.88
C VAL A 63 7.09 1.48 3.62
N LEU A 64 6.69 1.25 4.86
CA LEU A 64 6.37 2.24 5.86
C LEU A 64 7.47 2.30 6.90
N GLU A 65 7.66 3.48 7.47
CA GLU A 65 8.53 3.71 8.62
C GLU A 65 7.76 4.44 9.70
N LYS A 66 8.10 4.18 10.97
CA LYS A 66 7.56 4.93 12.10
C LYS A 66 8.07 6.37 12.07
N VAL A 67 7.17 7.30 12.38
CA VAL A 67 7.49 8.72 12.53
C VAL A 67 7.64 9.01 14.01
N GLY A 68 8.87 9.33 14.42
CA GLY A 68 9.20 9.78 15.79
C GLY A 68 8.46 11.05 16.22
#